data_AF-K7RRI1-F1
#
_entry.id   AF-K7RRI1-F1
#
_cell.length_a   1.000
_cell.length_b   1.000
_cell.length_c   1.000
_cell.angle_alpha   90.00
_cell.angle_beta   90.00
_cell.angle_gamma   90.00
#
_symmetry.space_group_name_H-M   'P 1'
#
loop_
_entity.id
_entity.type
_entity.pdbx_description
1 polymer ?
#
loop_
_entity_poly.entity_id
_entity_poly.type
_entity_poly.pdbx_seq_one_letter_code
_entity_poly.pdbx_strand_id
1 'polypeptide(L)'
;MTGPARGVQRYWARQRDLIWSLPAAVVAREDDAIHDLRAAGRRLRSTLRVFRPLLRRNHCTHLVEELGWYNGILGAARDAEVIAEQLAGLEGHDEFDRRRETLALLAEQMLVSRRTGLLLDDLDHFIRSPWRGGEGPDRDQMIARLDRTERRVAAAWRTVRSDPEDLPGSEHRLRRRAKTARYTLEALSEGVEGASERAGRYADLASRLGVMQDAVVLARALPQDSSQAAHEILTERRARAAEARDTLAEAVSAALPHSHR
;
A
#
# COMPACT_ATOMS: atom_id res chain seq x y z
N MET A 1 0.27 -2.57 29.00
CA MET A 1 -0.01 -2.31 27.56
C MET A 1 -1.35 -1.62 27.39
N THR A 2 -1.34 -0.44 26.77
CA THR A 2 -2.54 0.37 26.52
C THR A 2 -3.47 -0.23 25.46
N GLY A 3 -4.72 0.23 25.41
CA GLY A 3 -5.71 -0.17 24.40
C GLY A 3 -5.21 -0.03 22.95
N PRO A 4 -4.68 1.15 22.54
CA PRO A 4 -4.11 1.34 21.20
C PRO A 4 -2.97 0.40 20.86
N ALA A 5 -2.02 0.19 21.77
CA ALA A 5 -0.91 -0.74 21.54
C ALA A 5 -1.41 -2.18 21.33
N ARG A 6 -2.35 -2.64 22.15
CA ARG A 6 -2.97 -3.97 21.99
C ARG A 6 -3.75 -4.08 20.68
N GLY A 7 -4.45 -3.02 20.27
CA GLY A 7 -5.17 -2.95 18.99
C GLY A 7 -4.23 -3.08 17.79
N VAL A 8 -3.10 -2.37 17.81
CA VAL A 8 -2.08 -2.47 16.74
C VAL A 8 -1.47 -3.86 16.66
N GLN A 9 -1.19 -4.52 17.79
CA GLN A 9 -0.73 -5.92 17.78
C GLN A 9 -1.76 -6.86 17.14
N ARG A 10 -3.04 -6.73 17.51
CA ARG A 10 -4.12 -7.54 16.93
C ARG A 10 -4.28 -7.28 15.43
N TYR A 11 -4.16 -6.03 15.00
CA TYR A 11 -4.15 -5.69 13.57
C TYR A 11 -2.99 -6.39 12.85
N TRP A 12 -1.78 -6.36 13.40
CA TRP A 12 -0.63 -7.06 12.82
C TRP A 12 -0.83 -8.57 12.77
N ALA A 13 -1.40 -9.17 13.82
CA ALA A 13 -1.75 -10.59 13.81
C ALA A 13 -2.71 -10.92 12.67
N ARG A 14 -3.80 -10.15 12.48
CA ARG A 14 -4.71 -10.34 11.34
C ARG A 14 -4.02 -10.26 9.98
N GLN A 15 -3.13 -9.28 9.81
CA GLN A 15 -2.37 -9.17 8.55
C GLN A 15 -1.41 -10.35 8.36
N ARG A 16 -0.77 -10.84 9.43
CA ARG A 16 0.08 -12.04 9.40
C ARG A 16 -0.75 -13.26 9.01
N ASP A 17 -1.92 -13.42 9.59
CA ASP A 17 -2.82 -14.56 9.32
C ASP A 17 -3.22 -14.59 7.84
N LEU A 18 -3.50 -13.41 7.23
CA LEU A 18 -3.72 -13.30 5.79
C LEU A 18 -2.49 -13.68 4.97
N ILE A 19 -1.30 -13.24 5.37
CA ILE A 19 -0.05 -13.62 4.67
C ILE A 19 0.20 -15.13 4.75
N TRP A 20 -0.24 -15.77 5.84
CA TRP A 20 -0.14 -17.21 6.02
C TRP A 20 -1.19 -17.99 5.20
N SER A 21 -2.42 -17.49 5.08
CA SER A 21 -3.54 -18.25 4.48
C SER A 21 -3.68 -18.06 2.97
N LEU A 22 -3.40 -16.86 2.44
CA LEU A 22 -3.59 -16.55 1.02
C LEU A 22 -2.63 -17.24 0.02
N PRO A 23 -1.43 -17.76 0.39
CA PRO A 23 -0.58 -18.47 -0.56
C PRO A 23 -1.28 -19.62 -1.29
N ALA A 24 -2.22 -20.31 -0.63
CA ALA A 24 -3.00 -21.38 -1.27
C ALA A 24 -3.88 -20.84 -2.42
N ALA A 25 -4.56 -19.72 -2.21
CA ALA A 25 -5.38 -19.05 -3.22
C ALA A 25 -4.52 -18.52 -4.39
N VAL A 26 -3.30 -18.03 -4.11
CA VAL A 26 -2.35 -17.62 -5.15
C VAL A 26 -1.93 -18.79 -6.03
N VAL A 27 -1.59 -19.93 -5.42
CA VAL A 27 -1.24 -21.16 -6.17
C VAL A 27 -2.44 -21.71 -6.95
N ALA A 28 -3.65 -21.58 -6.40
CA ALA A 28 -4.90 -21.93 -7.08
C ALA A 28 -5.29 -20.93 -8.19
N ARG A 29 -4.53 -19.83 -8.36
CA ARG A 29 -4.81 -18.76 -9.32
C ARG A 29 -6.21 -18.16 -9.15
N GLU A 30 -6.65 -18.02 -7.90
CA GLU A 30 -7.90 -17.32 -7.58
C GLU A 30 -7.76 -15.82 -7.85
N ASP A 31 -8.85 -15.22 -8.33
CA ASP A 31 -8.91 -13.79 -8.64
C ASP A 31 -8.54 -12.94 -7.42
N ASP A 32 -7.77 -11.88 -7.65
CA ASP A 32 -7.28 -10.95 -6.62
C ASP A 32 -6.43 -11.55 -5.48
N ALA A 33 -6.12 -12.85 -5.47
CA ALA A 33 -5.34 -13.46 -4.40
C ALA A 33 -3.95 -12.81 -4.22
N ILE A 34 -3.24 -12.54 -5.34
CA ILE A 34 -1.95 -11.83 -5.30
C ILE A 34 -2.13 -10.39 -4.81
N HIS A 35 -3.22 -9.72 -5.21
CA HIS A 35 -3.52 -8.37 -4.76
C HIS A 35 -3.71 -8.32 -3.24
N ASP A 36 -4.52 -9.21 -2.68
CA ASP A 36 -4.82 -9.25 -1.25
C ASP A 36 -3.60 -9.62 -0.42
N LEU A 37 -2.82 -10.60 -0.88
CA LEU A 37 -1.57 -11.00 -0.23
C LEU A 37 -0.55 -9.85 -0.20
N ARG A 38 -0.38 -9.16 -1.33
CA ARG A 38 0.43 -7.93 -1.43
C ARG A 38 -0.13 -6.85 -0.51
N ALA A 39 -1.44 -6.69 -0.43
CA ALA A 39 -2.06 -5.65 0.37
C ALA A 39 -1.81 -5.90 1.88
N ALA A 40 -1.90 -7.14 2.35
CA ALA A 40 -1.59 -7.53 3.72
C ALA A 40 -0.12 -7.26 4.07
N GLY A 41 0.80 -7.69 3.21
CA GLY A 41 2.23 -7.42 3.36
C GLY A 41 2.56 -5.93 3.41
N ARG A 42 1.94 -5.12 2.53
CA ARG A 42 2.13 -3.66 2.48
C ARG A 42 1.61 -2.98 3.76
N ARG A 43 0.45 -3.40 4.29
CA ARG A 43 -0.13 -2.89 5.54
C ARG A 43 0.80 -3.14 6.72
N LEU A 44 1.29 -4.37 6.87
CA LEU A 44 2.29 -4.74 7.88
C LEU A 44 3.55 -3.89 7.75
N ARG A 45 4.17 -3.88 6.56
CA ARG A 45 5.43 -3.14 6.33
C ARG A 45 5.28 -1.65 6.65
N SER A 46 4.18 -1.04 6.21
CA SER A 46 3.93 0.39 6.43
C SER A 46 3.77 0.72 7.90
N THR A 47 2.95 -0.05 8.62
CA THR A 47 2.66 0.20 10.04
C THR A 47 3.87 -0.11 10.93
N LEU A 48 4.65 -1.17 10.64
CA LEU A 48 5.93 -1.42 11.31
C LEU A 48 6.90 -0.24 11.16
N ARG A 49 6.97 0.39 9.97
CA ARG A 49 7.80 1.59 9.76
C ARG A 49 7.32 2.79 10.57
N VAL A 50 6.01 3.00 10.67
CA VAL A 50 5.41 4.11 11.44
C VAL A 50 5.72 3.96 12.92
N PHE A 51 5.55 2.76 13.47
CA PHE A 51 5.74 2.47 14.88
C PHE A 51 7.18 2.10 15.24
N ARG A 52 8.10 1.94 14.27
CA ARG A 52 9.53 1.55 14.47
C ARG A 52 10.23 2.20 15.67
N PRO A 53 10.03 3.49 15.99
CA PRO A 53 10.65 4.10 17.18
C PRO A 53 10.23 3.45 18.52
N LEU A 54 9.07 2.80 18.57
CA LEU A 54 8.49 2.11 19.73
C LEU A 54 8.79 0.59 19.71
N LEU A 55 9.43 0.07 18.65
CA LEU A 55 9.61 -1.36 18.39
C LEU A 55 11.07 -1.78 18.47
N ARG A 56 11.37 -2.99 18.95
CA ARG A 56 12.76 -3.53 19.03
C ARG A 56 13.51 -3.30 17.71
N ARG A 57 14.54 -2.44 17.73
CA ARG A 57 15.04 -1.75 16.51
C ARG A 57 15.53 -2.72 15.44
N ASN A 58 16.36 -3.68 15.83
CA ASN A 58 17.02 -4.60 14.91
C ASN A 58 16.01 -5.55 14.25
N HIS A 59 15.15 -6.20 15.06
CA HIS A 59 14.10 -7.08 14.53
C HIS A 59 13.11 -6.34 13.62
N CYS A 60 12.69 -5.13 14.01
CA CYS A 60 11.79 -4.33 13.17
C CYS A 60 12.45 -3.92 11.84
N THR A 61 13.74 -3.58 11.85
CA THR A 61 14.46 -3.24 10.60
C THR A 61 14.54 -4.45 9.67
N HIS A 62 14.95 -5.61 10.18
CA HIS A 62 14.98 -6.87 9.44
C HIS A 62 13.63 -7.21 8.81
N LEU A 63 12.55 -7.21 9.60
CA LEU A 63 11.20 -7.50 9.09
C LEU A 63 10.73 -6.51 8.02
N VAL A 64 11.07 -5.23 8.13
CA VAL A 64 10.70 -4.22 7.13
C VAL A 64 11.43 -4.42 5.81
N GLU A 65 12.65 -4.96 5.85
CA GLU A 65 13.45 -5.33 4.68
C GLU A 65 12.91 -6.60 4.04
N GLU A 66 12.66 -7.65 4.81
CA GLU A 66 12.10 -8.93 4.33
C GLU A 66 10.69 -8.75 3.75
N LEU A 67 9.79 -8.05 4.44
CA LEU A 67 8.49 -7.66 3.87
C LEU A 67 8.66 -6.80 2.62
N GLY A 68 9.78 -6.09 2.49
CA GLY A 68 10.08 -5.30 1.31
C GLY A 68 10.46 -6.11 0.09
N TRP A 69 11.28 -7.13 0.28
CA TRP A 69 11.58 -8.14 -0.72
C TRP A 69 10.29 -8.88 -1.13
N TYR A 70 9.54 -9.39 -0.15
CA TYR A 70 8.29 -10.13 -0.36
C TYR A 70 7.26 -9.33 -1.20
N ASN A 71 7.02 -8.07 -0.82
CA ASN A 71 6.11 -7.18 -1.56
C ASN A 71 6.67 -6.70 -2.90
N GLY A 72 7.98 -6.76 -3.10
CA GLY A 72 8.61 -6.42 -4.38
C GLY A 72 8.24 -7.44 -5.46
N ILE A 73 8.34 -8.73 -5.13
CA ILE A 73 8.02 -9.83 -6.03
C ILE A 73 6.51 -9.88 -6.32
N LEU A 74 5.67 -9.88 -5.28
CA LEU A 74 4.21 -9.81 -5.44
C LEU A 74 3.78 -8.53 -6.18
N GLY A 75 4.57 -7.46 -6.05
CA GLY A 75 4.31 -6.22 -6.74
C GLY A 75 4.47 -6.33 -8.25
N ALA A 76 5.56 -6.92 -8.70
CA ALA A 76 5.79 -7.15 -10.12
C ALA A 76 4.72 -8.08 -10.72
N ALA A 77 4.34 -9.15 -10.02
CA ALA A 77 3.29 -10.06 -10.46
C ALA A 77 1.94 -9.34 -10.62
N ARG A 78 1.48 -8.60 -9.60
CA ARG A 78 0.20 -7.86 -9.70
C ARG A 78 0.23 -6.77 -10.77
N ASP A 79 1.36 -6.07 -10.93
CA ASP A 79 1.46 -5.03 -11.94
C ASP A 79 1.37 -5.66 -13.36
N ALA A 80 1.89 -6.87 -13.57
CA ALA A 80 1.75 -7.60 -14.83
C ALA A 80 0.33 -8.17 -15.07
N GLU A 81 -0.36 -8.65 -14.03
CA GLU A 81 -1.78 -9.03 -14.13
C GLU A 81 -2.64 -7.86 -14.62
N VAL A 82 -2.50 -6.70 -13.98
CA VAL A 82 -3.29 -5.51 -14.31
C VAL A 82 -3.03 -5.05 -15.75
N ILE A 83 -1.77 -5.08 -16.21
CA ILE A 83 -1.44 -4.69 -17.59
C ILE A 83 -2.00 -5.70 -18.59
N ALA A 84 -1.87 -7.00 -18.33
CA ALA A 84 -2.41 -8.04 -19.22
C ALA A 84 -3.95 -7.98 -19.30
N GLU A 85 -4.64 -7.78 -18.17
CA GLU A 85 -6.09 -7.58 -18.12
C GLU A 85 -6.54 -6.36 -18.94
N GLN A 86 -5.78 -5.26 -18.89
CA GLN A 86 -6.12 -4.02 -19.59
C GLN A 86 -5.92 -4.10 -21.11
N LEU A 87 -4.96 -4.89 -21.57
CA LEU A 87 -4.60 -5.03 -22.98
C LEU A 87 -5.17 -6.30 -23.61
N ALA A 88 -5.96 -7.07 -22.86
CA ALA A 88 -6.57 -8.31 -23.32
C ALA A 88 -7.38 -8.07 -24.61
N GLY A 89 -7.13 -8.90 -25.62
CA GLY A 89 -7.80 -8.83 -26.92
C GLY A 89 -7.26 -7.77 -27.89
N LEU A 90 -6.22 -7.03 -27.52
CA LEU A 90 -5.51 -6.13 -28.44
C LEU A 90 -4.36 -6.87 -29.16
N GLU A 91 -4.06 -6.50 -30.41
CA GLU A 91 -2.90 -7.06 -31.12
C GLU A 91 -1.61 -6.89 -30.29
N GLY A 92 -0.83 -7.97 -30.16
CA GLY A 92 0.41 -7.99 -29.36
C GLY A 92 0.22 -8.32 -27.87
N HIS A 93 -0.99 -8.66 -27.41
CA HIS A 93 -1.24 -9.02 -26.00
C HIS A 93 -0.43 -10.24 -25.51
N ASP A 94 -0.05 -11.15 -26.41
CA ASP A 94 0.70 -12.38 -26.10
C ASP A 94 2.00 -12.14 -25.30
N GLU A 95 2.68 -11.01 -25.54
CA GLU A 95 3.87 -10.67 -24.76
C GLU A 95 3.53 -10.36 -23.29
N PHE A 96 2.45 -9.62 -23.06
CA PHE A 96 1.98 -9.27 -21.72
C PHE A 96 1.46 -10.51 -20.98
N ASP A 97 0.77 -11.43 -21.68
CA ASP A 97 0.32 -12.70 -21.11
C ASP A 97 1.49 -13.59 -20.69
N ARG A 98 2.52 -13.72 -21.55
CA ARG A 98 3.74 -14.47 -21.20
C ARG A 98 4.46 -13.83 -20.01
N ARG A 99 4.50 -12.49 -19.95
CA ARG A 99 5.11 -11.76 -18.84
C ARG A 99 4.35 -11.95 -17.54
N ARG A 100 3.02 -11.90 -17.57
CA ARG A 100 2.13 -12.20 -16.43
C ARG A 100 2.43 -13.60 -15.91
N GLU A 101 2.44 -14.61 -16.77
CA GLU A 101 2.67 -16.01 -16.36
C GLU A 101 4.06 -16.19 -15.73
N THR A 102 5.10 -15.63 -16.35
CA THR A 102 6.47 -15.70 -15.81
C THR A 102 6.55 -15.11 -14.39
N LEU A 103 5.92 -13.95 -14.17
CA LEU A 103 5.96 -13.27 -12.87
C LEU A 103 5.07 -13.95 -11.82
N ALA A 104 3.97 -14.58 -12.24
CA ALA A 104 3.14 -15.41 -11.36
C ALA A 104 3.92 -16.63 -10.85
N LEU A 105 4.61 -17.36 -11.74
CA LEU A 105 5.47 -18.48 -11.35
C LEU A 105 6.60 -18.06 -10.39
N LEU A 106 7.21 -16.89 -10.61
CA LEU A 106 8.22 -16.35 -9.69
C LEU A 106 7.61 -16.01 -8.31
N ALA A 107 6.37 -15.52 -8.27
CA ALA A 107 5.67 -15.29 -7.01
C ALA A 107 5.40 -16.62 -6.30
N GLU A 108 4.88 -17.63 -6.98
CA GLU A 108 4.64 -18.97 -6.41
C GLU A 108 5.90 -19.61 -5.84
N GLN A 109 7.00 -19.60 -6.60
CA GLN A 109 8.30 -20.11 -6.14
C GLN A 109 8.81 -19.37 -4.91
N MET A 110 8.60 -18.05 -4.87
CA MET A 110 8.95 -17.24 -3.70
C MET A 110 8.12 -17.65 -2.48
N LEU A 111 6.81 -17.90 -2.63
CA LEU A 111 5.92 -18.24 -1.53
C LEU A 111 6.34 -19.53 -0.81
N VAL A 112 6.83 -20.54 -1.54
CA VAL A 112 7.30 -21.81 -0.97
C VAL A 112 8.78 -21.81 -0.59
N SER A 113 9.48 -20.68 -0.75
CA SER A 113 10.91 -20.60 -0.48
C SER A 113 11.21 -20.67 1.02
N ARG A 114 12.39 -21.20 1.36
CA ARG A 114 12.93 -21.18 2.74
C ARG A 114 12.95 -19.77 3.34
N ARG A 115 13.22 -18.75 2.52
CA ARG A 115 13.26 -17.35 2.95
C ARG A 115 11.89 -16.86 3.41
N THR A 116 10.82 -17.22 2.69
CA THR A 116 9.45 -16.90 3.10
C THR A 116 9.08 -17.62 4.39
N GLY A 117 9.44 -18.89 4.55
CA GLY A 117 9.26 -19.61 5.82
C GLY A 117 9.89 -18.88 7.01
N LEU A 118 11.15 -18.46 6.89
CA LEU A 118 11.84 -17.68 7.93
C LEU A 118 11.17 -16.33 8.23
N LEU A 119 10.69 -15.63 7.20
CA LEU A 119 9.93 -14.38 7.39
C LEU A 119 8.64 -14.63 8.21
N LEU A 120 7.92 -15.72 7.94
CA LEU A 120 6.68 -16.05 8.65
C LEU A 120 6.95 -16.39 10.12
N ASP A 121 8.01 -17.16 10.39
CA ASP A 121 8.46 -17.48 11.75
C ASP A 121 8.89 -16.21 12.51
N ASP A 122 9.67 -15.34 11.88
CA ASP A 122 10.11 -14.07 12.45
C ASP A 122 8.92 -13.14 12.76
N LEU A 123 7.91 -13.10 11.88
CA LEU A 123 6.68 -12.33 12.09
C LEU A 123 5.88 -12.86 13.29
N ASP A 124 5.69 -14.17 13.39
CA ASP A 124 4.96 -14.80 14.50
C ASP A 124 5.67 -14.53 15.83
N HIS A 125 7.00 -14.70 15.88
CA HIS A 125 7.78 -14.38 17.07
C HIS A 125 7.70 -12.89 17.44
N PHE A 126 7.88 -12.00 16.45
CA PHE A 126 7.92 -10.56 16.68
C PHE A 126 6.58 -10.02 17.19
N ILE A 127 5.45 -10.42 16.60
CA ILE A 127 4.12 -9.87 16.93
C ILE A 127 3.71 -10.19 18.37
N ARG A 128 4.20 -11.29 18.95
CA ARG A 128 3.95 -11.66 20.35
C ARG A 128 4.60 -10.70 21.35
N SER A 129 5.75 -10.11 21.01
CA SER A 129 6.47 -9.18 21.88
C SER A 129 7.23 -8.09 21.09
N PRO A 130 6.52 -7.18 20.40
CA PRO A 130 7.10 -6.26 19.42
C PRO A 130 7.69 -4.99 20.04
N TRP A 131 7.15 -4.57 21.19
CA TRP A 131 7.45 -3.29 21.81
C TRP A 131 8.84 -3.27 22.47
N ARG A 132 9.45 -2.08 22.51
CA ARG A 132 10.59 -1.80 23.39
C ARG A 132 10.08 -1.58 24.81
N GLY A 133 10.73 -2.22 25.79
CA GLY A 133 10.28 -2.17 27.18
C GLY A 133 9.08 -3.07 27.44
N GLY A 134 8.94 -3.55 28.68
CA GLY A 134 7.99 -4.60 29.05
C GLY A 134 6.53 -4.24 28.75
N GLU A 135 5.98 -3.22 29.41
CA GLU A 135 4.55 -2.93 29.36
C GLU A 135 4.03 -2.38 28.01
N GLY A 136 4.92 -2.07 27.05
CA GLY A 136 4.58 -1.47 25.77
C GLY A 136 4.29 0.05 25.85
N PRO A 137 4.06 0.71 24.70
CA PRO A 137 3.89 2.16 24.66
C PRO A 137 2.57 2.63 25.25
N ASP A 138 2.59 3.84 25.80
CA ASP A 138 1.39 4.54 26.25
C ASP A 138 0.55 5.08 25.09
N ARG A 139 -0.64 5.62 25.39
CA ARG A 139 -1.57 6.14 24.39
C ARG A 139 -0.96 7.32 23.63
N ASP A 140 -0.31 8.24 24.34
CA ASP A 140 0.20 9.49 23.76
C ASP A 140 1.36 9.23 22.81
N GLN A 141 2.22 8.26 23.13
CA GLN A 141 3.27 7.78 22.24
C GLN A 141 2.71 7.22 20.92
N MET A 142 1.59 6.50 20.97
CA MET A 142 0.91 5.96 19.80
C MET A 142 0.26 7.07 18.96
N ILE A 143 -0.46 8.00 19.60
CA ILE A 143 -1.09 9.15 18.93
C ILE A 143 -0.03 10.07 18.30
N ALA A 144 1.12 10.28 18.95
CA ALA A 144 2.22 11.06 18.39
C ALA A 144 2.80 10.45 17.10
N ARG A 145 2.70 9.13 16.89
CA ARG A 145 3.07 8.50 15.60
C ARG A 145 2.04 8.80 14.51
N LEU A 146 0.76 8.80 14.86
CA LEU A 146 -0.33 9.16 13.95
C LEU A 146 -0.22 10.63 13.51
N ASP A 147 -0.13 11.57 14.45
CA ASP A 147 0.01 13.01 14.17
C ASP A 147 1.19 13.28 13.22
N ARG A 148 2.36 12.67 13.47
CA ARG A 148 3.51 12.80 12.58
C ARG A 148 3.24 12.27 11.16
N THR A 149 2.43 11.22 11.04
CA THR A 149 2.06 10.63 9.75
C THR A 149 1.12 11.54 8.97
N GLU A 150 0.19 12.22 9.65
CA GLU A 150 -0.74 13.16 9.03
C GLU A 150 -0.08 14.48 8.66
N ARG A 151 0.81 15.03 9.50
CA ARG A 151 1.65 16.18 9.13
C ARG A 151 2.46 15.94 7.86
N ARG A 152 2.88 14.69 7.64
CA ARG A 152 3.59 14.26 6.43
C ARG A 152 2.71 14.20 5.19
N VAL A 153 1.39 14.03 5.34
CA VAL A 153 0.41 14.19 4.26
C VAL A 153 0.23 15.66 3.95
N ALA A 154 -0.01 16.50 4.97
CA ALA A 154 -0.13 17.94 4.80
C ALA A 154 1.10 18.57 4.12
N ALA A 155 2.31 18.13 4.51
CA ALA A 155 3.55 18.56 3.86
C ALA A 155 3.64 18.14 2.39
N ALA A 156 3.24 16.90 2.05
CA ALA A 156 3.23 16.43 0.67
C ALA A 156 2.19 17.20 -0.17
N TRP A 157 1.03 17.54 0.40
CA TRP A 157 0.01 18.34 -0.27
C TRP A 157 0.51 19.77 -0.56
N ARG A 158 1.21 20.39 0.39
CA ARG A 158 1.86 21.69 0.15
C ARG A 158 2.84 21.63 -1.02
N THR A 159 3.64 20.57 -1.12
CA THR A 159 4.54 20.36 -2.27
C THR A 159 3.78 20.23 -3.58
N VAL A 160 2.70 19.44 -3.64
CA VAL A 160 1.86 19.31 -4.85
C VAL A 160 1.36 20.67 -5.33
N ARG A 161 1.02 21.58 -4.40
CA ARG A 161 0.55 22.93 -4.73
C ARG A 161 1.64 23.90 -5.15
N SER A 162 2.89 23.66 -4.76
CA SER A 162 3.99 24.61 -4.94
C SER A 162 5.00 24.21 -6.02
N ASP A 163 4.94 22.98 -6.52
CA ASP A 163 5.92 22.40 -7.45
C ASP A 163 5.21 21.81 -8.68
N PRO A 164 4.87 22.65 -9.68
CA PRO A 164 4.21 22.20 -10.89
C PRO A 164 5.16 21.40 -11.81
N GLU A 165 6.48 21.54 -11.66
CA GLU A 165 7.47 20.86 -12.51
C GLU A 165 7.55 19.36 -12.22
N ASP A 166 7.48 18.96 -10.94
CA ASP A 166 7.39 17.56 -10.51
C ASP A 166 5.97 17.19 -10.04
N LEU A 167 4.94 17.61 -10.78
CA LEU A 167 3.55 17.31 -10.39
C LEU A 167 3.27 15.79 -10.29
N PRO A 168 3.64 14.93 -11.26
CA PRO A 168 3.42 13.49 -11.13
C PRO A 168 4.18 12.86 -9.95
N GLY A 169 5.41 13.31 -9.69
CA GLY A 169 6.21 12.81 -8.57
C GLY A 169 5.66 13.26 -7.22
N SER A 170 5.22 14.51 -7.10
CA SER A 170 4.61 15.05 -5.89
C SER A 170 3.24 14.40 -5.59
N GLU A 171 2.40 14.18 -6.60
CA GLU A 171 1.14 13.43 -6.50
C GLU A 171 1.40 11.98 -6.04
N HIS A 172 2.39 11.31 -6.62
CA HIS A 172 2.78 9.97 -6.18
C HIS A 172 3.27 9.95 -4.72
N ARG A 173 4.09 10.93 -4.31
CA ARG A 173 4.52 11.08 -2.91
C ARG A 173 3.32 11.27 -1.98
N LEU A 174 2.38 12.14 -2.33
CA LEU A 174 1.15 12.37 -1.57
C LEU A 174 0.36 11.08 -1.40
N ARG A 175 0.19 10.30 -2.48
CA ARG A 175 -0.51 9.01 -2.45
C ARG A 175 0.12 8.03 -1.47
N ARG A 176 1.45 7.89 -1.48
CA ARG A 176 2.15 7.01 -0.53
C ARG A 176 1.92 7.45 0.91
N ARG A 177 1.90 8.76 1.19
CA ARG A 177 1.63 9.29 2.52
C ARG A 177 0.18 9.08 2.95
N ALA A 178 -0.79 9.32 2.06
CA ALA A 178 -2.21 9.03 2.32
C ALA A 178 -2.45 7.55 2.66
N LYS A 179 -1.87 6.62 1.88
CA LYS A 179 -1.92 5.18 2.20
C LYS A 179 -1.29 4.86 3.57
N THR A 180 -0.18 5.52 3.90
CA THR A 180 0.49 5.32 5.20
C THR A 180 -0.40 5.80 6.35
N ALA A 181 -1.05 6.96 6.21
CA ALA A 181 -2.00 7.48 7.20
C ALA A 181 -3.21 6.55 7.36
N ARG A 182 -3.80 6.10 6.24
CA ARG A 182 -4.86 5.09 6.23
C ARG A 182 -4.47 3.85 7.04
N TYR A 183 -3.36 3.20 6.71
CA TYR A 183 -2.97 1.95 7.40
C TYR A 183 -2.64 2.18 8.88
N THR A 184 -2.12 3.35 9.23
CA THR A 184 -1.87 3.71 10.63
C THR A 184 -3.19 3.83 11.41
N LEU A 185 -4.21 4.45 10.81
CA LEU A 185 -5.54 4.56 11.39
C LEU A 185 -6.28 3.22 11.45
N GLU A 186 -6.18 2.39 10.41
CA GLU A 186 -6.70 1.00 10.42
C GLU A 186 -6.12 0.21 11.61
N ALA A 187 -4.81 0.33 11.86
CA ALA A 187 -4.14 -0.34 12.97
C ALA A 187 -4.54 0.20 14.35
N LEU A 188 -4.95 1.48 14.42
CA LEU A 188 -5.39 2.14 15.65
C LEU A 188 -6.90 2.05 15.89
N SER A 189 -7.68 1.45 14.98
CA SER A 189 -9.14 1.42 15.00
C SER A 189 -9.76 0.90 16.31
N GLU A 190 -9.15 -0.10 16.95
CA GLU A 190 -9.64 -0.67 18.22
C GLU A 190 -9.32 0.17 19.47
N GLY A 191 -8.41 1.14 19.39
CA GLY A 191 -7.96 1.94 20.54
C GLY A 191 -8.13 3.45 20.40
N VAL A 192 -8.56 3.91 19.23
CA VAL A 192 -8.72 5.33 18.91
C VAL A 192 -10.08 5.54 18.26
N GLU A 193 -10.94 6.26 18.95
CA GLU A 193 -12.27 6.63 18.46
C GLU A 193 -12.20 7.40 17.14
N GLY A 194 -13.12 7.11 16.23
CA GLY A 194 -13.18 7.72 14.90
C GLY A 194 -12.03 7.33 13.95
N ALA A 195 -11.09 6.47 14.36
CA ALA A 195 -9.96 6.11 13.50
C ALA A 195 -10.39 5.33 12.24
N SER A 196 -11.42 4.48 12.32
CA SER A 196 -11.94 3.75 11.15
C SER A 196 -12.56 4.70 10.11
N GLU A 197 -13.39 5.64 10.56
CA GLU A 197 -14.01 6.65 9.70
C GLU A 197 -12.94 7.52 9.01
N ARG A 198 -11.93 7.97 9.77
CA ARG A 198 -10.78 8.70 9.23
C ARG A 198 -9.97 7.86 8.24
N ALA A 199 -9.77 6.58 8.50
CA ALA A 199 -9.11 5.68 7.57
C ALA A 199 -9.88 5.60 6.24
N GLY A 200 -11.22 5.62 6.27
CA GLY A 200 -12.08 5.74 5.10
C GLY A 200 -11.83 7.01 4.28
N ARG A 201 -11.66 8.16 4.93
CA ARG A 201 -11.33 9.41 4.23
C ARG A 201 -9.95 9.38 3.55
N TYR A 202 -8.95 8.80 4.20
CA TYR A 202 -7.65 8.57 3.54
C TYR A 202 -7.72 7.49 2.45
N ALA A 203 -8.67 6.56 2.52
CA ALA A 203 -8.93 5.60 1.46
C ALA A 203 -9.47 6.30 0.20
N ASP A 204 -10.45 7.19 0.36
CA ASP A 204 -10.98 8.01 -0.73
C ASP A 204 -9.87 8.86 -1.38
N LEU A 205 -9.11 9.61 -0.58
CA LEU A 205 -7.96 10.38 -1.07
C LEU A 205 -6.95 9.52 -1.84
N ALA A 206 -6.59 8.35 -1.32
CA ALA A 206 -5.65 7.44 -1.97
C ALA A 206 -6.22 6.79 -3.25
N SER A 207 -7.55 6.70 -3.37
CA SER A 207 -8.26 6.19 -4.54
C SER A 207 -8.18 7.17 -5.70
N ARG A 208 -8.52 8.45 -5.47
CA ARG A 208 -8.41 9.52 -6.47
C ARG A 208 -6.99 9.67 -7.01
N LEU A 209 -6.01 9.69 -6.11
CA LEU A 209 -4.59 9.69 -6.49
C LEU A 209 -4.17 8.39 -7.21
N GLY A 210 -4.87 7.28 -6.97
CA GLY A 210 -4.70 6.03 -7.72
C GLY A 210 -5.10 6.20 -9.17
N VAL A 211 -6.32 6.69 -9.43
CA VAL A 211 -6.83 6.97 -10.80
C VAL A 211 -5.86 7.85 -11.58
N MET A 212 -5.33 8.90 -10.95
CA MET A 212 -4.35 9.79 -11.56
C MET A 212 -3.03 9.08 -11.91
N GLN A 213 -2.53 8.23 -11.00
CA GLN A 213 -1.31 7.45 -11.23
C GLN A 213 -1.49 6.40 -12.33
N ASP A 214 -2.66 5.76 -12.41
CA ASP A 214 -2.93 4.70 -13.37
C ASP A 214 -2.88 5.23 -14.81
N ALA A 215 -3.37 6.45 -15.06
CA ALA A 215 -3.24 7.11 -16.35
C ALA A 215 -1.76 7.36 -16.75
N VAL A 216 -0.91 7.73 -15.78
CA VAL A 216 0.53 7.93 -16.02
C VAL A 216 1.25 6.61 -16.27
N VAL A 217 0.88 5.54 -15.56
CA VAL A 217 1.46 4.21 -15.75
C VAL A 217 1.09 3.66 -17.12
N LEU A 218 -0.18 3.73 -17.51
CA LEU A 218 -0.63 3.30 -18.83
C LEU A 218 0.06 4.07 -19.96
N ALA A 219 0.15 5.40 -19.83
CA ALA A 219 0.84 6.24 -20.82
C ALA A 219 2.32 5.86 -21.03
N ARG A 220 2.99 5.33 -20.00
CA ARG A 220 4.40 4.89 -20.07
C ARG A 220 4.55 3.48 -20.60
N ALA A 221 3.53 2.64 -20.43
CA ALA A 221 3.55 1.25 -20.87
C ALA A 221 3.22 1.10 -22.36
N LEU A 222 2.43 2.02 -22.93
CA LEU A 222 2.02 1.98 -24.33
C LEU A 222 3.15 2.45 -25.28
N PRO A 223 3.58 1.60 -26.25
CA PRO A 223 4.46 2.03 -27.34
C PRO A 223 3.84 3.10 -28.23
N GLN A 224 4.66 3.87 -28.95
CA GLN A 224 4.17 4.91 -29.88
C GLN A 224 3.30 4.32 -31.01
N ASP A 225 3.60 3.10 -31.45
CA ASP A 225 2.90 2.43 -32.55
C ASP A 225 1.68 1.60 -32.06
N SER A 226 1.15 1.91 -30.87
CA SER A 226 -0.01 1.21 -30.32
C SER A 226 -1.27 1.43 -31.17
N SER A 227 -2.19 0.46 -31.15
CA SER A 227 -3.45 0.54 -31.89
C SER A 227 -4.29 1.78 -31.51
N GLN A 228 -5.22 2.16 -32.39
CA GLN A 228 -6.17 3.25 -32.10
C GLN A 228 -6.99 2.97 -30.83
N ALA A 229 -7.43 1.73 -30.63
CA ALA A 229 -8.16 1.31 -29.44
C ALA A 229 -7.34 1.54 -28.14
N ALA A 230 -6.05 1.26 -28.14
CA ALA A 230 -5.18 1.53 -26.99
C ALA A 230 -5.08 3.03 -26.67
N HIS A 231 -5.02 3.88 -27.71
CA HIS A 231 -5.03 5.34 -27.55
C HIS A 231 -6.36 5.88 -27.02
N GLU A 232 -7.49 5.28 -27.41
CA GLU A 232 -8.82 5.62 -26.88
C GLU A 232 -8.94 5.29 -25.38
N ILE A 233 -8.45 4.11 -24.96
CA ILE A 233 -8.38 3.73 -23.53
C ILE A 233 -7.54 4.74 -22.74
N LEU A 234 -6.38 5.13 -23.26
CA LEU A 234 -5.53 6.13 -22.60
C LEU A 234 -6.21 7.49 -22.48
N THR A 235 -6.95 7.90 -23.51
CA THR A 235 -7.73 9.16 -23.51
C THR A 235 -8.80 9.15 -22.43
N GLU A 236 -9.57 8.06 -22.33
CA GLU A 236 -10.58 7.90 -21.27
C GLU A 236 -9.95 7.92 -19.87
N ARG A 237 -8.79 7.28 -19.69
CA ARG A 237 -8.05 7.30 -18.40
C ARG A 237 -7.56 8.69 -18.04
N ARG A 238 -7.10 9.47 -19.01
CA ARG A 238 -6.70 10.87 -18.80
C ARG A 238 -7.89 11.74 -18.39
N ALA A 239 -9.06 11.53 -18.97
CA ALA A 239 -10.29 12.22 -18.57
C ALA A 239 -10.65 11.94 -17.10
N ARG A 240 -10.71 10.65 -16.71
CA ARG A 240 -10.94 10.27 -15.30
C ARG A 240 -9.87 10.83 -14.35
N ALA A 241 -8.61 10.86 -14.78
CA ALA A 241 -7.53 11.44 -13.99
C ALA A 241 -7.68 12.96 -13.81
N ALA A 242 -8.24 13.68 -14.78
CA ALA A 242 -8.56 15.09 -14.65
C ALA A 242 -9.69 15.32 -13.63
N GLU A 243 -10.80 14.57 -13.73
CA GLU A 243 -11.92 14.63 -12.78
C GLU A 243 -11.48 14.31 -11.33
N ALA A 244 -10.62 13.30 -11.17
CA ALA A 244 -10.05 12.94 -9.87
C ALA A 244 -9.15 14.05 -9.29
N ARG A 245 -8.46 14.81 -10.16
CA ARG A 245 -7.61 15.94 -9.76
C ARG A 245 -8.43 17.15 -9.33
N ASP A 246 -9.52 17.45 -10.03
CA ASP A 246 -10.40 18.59 -9.72
C ASP A 246 -10.98 18.51 -8.30
N THR A 247 -11.22 17.28 -7.84
CA THR A 247 -11.80 17.00 -6.51
C THR A 247 -10.74 16.67 -5.44
N LEU A 248 -9.45 16.75 -5.78
CA LEU A 248 -8.37 16.34 -4.88
C LEU A 248 -8.24 17.24 -3.65
N ALA A 249 -8.41 18.56 -3.81
CA ALA A 249 -8.30 19.51 -2.71
C ALA A 249 -9.36 19.28 -1.62
N GLU A 250 -10.60 18.97 -2.04
CA GLU A 250 -11.69 18.58 -1.14
C GLU A 250 -11.36 17.30 -0.37
N ALA A 251 -10.91 16.26 -1.08
CA ALA A 251 -10.54 14.98 -0.48
C ALA A 251 -9.40 15.13 0.54
N VAL A 252 -8.41 15.98 0.26
CA VAL A 252 -7.32 16.29 1.21
C VAL A 252 -7.87 17.00 2.45
N SER A 253 -8.72 18.01 2.28
CA SER A 253 -9.34 18.75 3.39
C SER A 253 -10.19 17.83 4.26
N ALA A 254 -10.99 16.94 3.66
CA ALA A 254 -11.79 15.96 4.36
C ALA A 254 -10.93 14.96 5.16
N ALA A 255 -9.84 14.47 4.58
CA ALA A 255 -8.97 13.49 5.21
C ALA A 255 -8.14 14.05 6.38
N LEU A 256 -7.56 15.25 6.22
CA LEU A 256 -6.72 15.86 7.25
C LEU A 256 -7.54 16.35 8.44
N PRO A 257 -7.07 16.14 9.69
CA PRO A 257 -7.70 16.76 10.85
C PRO A 257 -7.54 18.29 10.78
N HIS A 258 -8.46 19.02 11.39
CA HIS A 258 -8.48 20.49 11.39
C HIS A 258 -7.14 21.12 11.81
N SER A 259 -6.40 20.48 12.73
CA SER A 259 -5.07 20.92 13.20
C SER A 259 -3.95 20.85 12.15
N HIS A 260 -4.20 20.26 10.98
CA HIS A 260 -3.20 20.06 9.92
C HIS A 260 -3.65 20.58 8.55
N ARG A 261 -4.82 21.21 8.47
CA ARG A 261 -5.31 21.87 7.27
C ARG A 261 -4.50 23.13 6.97
#